data_AF-A0A0L0CP42-F1
#
_entry.id   AF-A0A0L0CP42-F1
#
_cell.length_a   1.000
_cell.length_b   1.000
_cell.length_c   1.000
_cell.angle_alpha   90.00
_cell.angle_beta   90.00
_cell.angle_gamma   90.00
#
_symmetry.space_group_name_H-M   'P 1'
#
loop_
_entity.id
_entity.type
_entity.pdbx_description
1 polymer ?
#
loop_
_entity_poly.entity_id
_entity_poly.type
_entity_poly.pdbx_seq_one_letter_code
_entity_poly.pdbx_strand_id
1 'polypeptide(L)'
;MKSFLFILFAILAVFAFAQADECKIDGHVVKVGETYSLPGKCSEIQCNGPESFSAKTCPAEQSLKNCKLTPQDNSKPFPECCPRYEC
;
A
#
# COMPACT_ATOMS: atom_id res chain seq x y z
N MET A 1 -37.17 -8.72 -27.32
CA MET A 1 -36.37 -9.73 -26.58
C MET A 1 -34.86 -9.56 -26.74
N LYS A 2 -34.32 -9.26 -27.94
CA LYS A 2 -32.86 -9.05 -28.14
C LYS A 2 -32.30 -7.86 -27.34
N SER A 3 -33.01 -6.72 -27.31
CA SER A 3 -32.56 -5.50 -26.63
C SER A 3 -32.38 -5.66 -25.11
N PHE A 4 -33.27 -6.40 -24.45
CA PHE A 4 -33.16 -6.67 -23.01
C PHE A 4 -31.93 -7.53 -22.69
N LEU A 5 -31.56 -8.45 -23.59
CA LEU A 5 -30.39 -9.30 -23.45
C LEU A 5 -29.08 -8.50 -23.55
N PHE A 6 -29.01 -7.52 -24.46
CA PHE A 6 -27.86 -6.61 -24.56
C PHE A 6 -27.71 -5.70 -23.34
N ILE A 7 -28.83 -5.19 -22.81
CA ILE A 7 -28.81 -4.34 -21.61
C ILE A 7 -28.35 -5.16 -20.40
N LEU A 8 -28.86 -6.38 -20.23
CA LEU A 8 -28.43 -7.27 -19.15
C LEU A 8 -26.93 -7.60 -19.23
N PHE A 9 -26.42 -7.85 -20.43
CA PHE A 9 -25.00 -8.15 -20.65
C PHE A 9 -24.10 -6.95 -20.37
N ALA A 10 -24.53 -5.75 -20.76
CA ALA A 10 -23.83 -4.50 -20.46
C ALA A 10 -23.77 -4.24 -18.96
N ILE A 11 -24.86 -4.46 -18.23
CA ILE A 11 -24.91 -4.31 -16.77
C ILE A 11 -23.94 -5.30 -16.11
N LEU A 12 -23.97 -6.58 -16.49
CA LEU A 12 -23.05 -7.60 -15.94
C LEU A 12 -21.58 -7.26 -16.21
N ALA A 13 -21.25 -6.75 -17.39
CA ALA A 13 -19.89 -6.32 -17.70
C ALA A 13 -19.43 -5.17 -16.79
N VAL A 14 -20.27 -4.14 -16.61
CA VAL A 14 -19.95 -2.99 -15.72
C VAL A 14 -19.71 -3.45 -14.27
N PHE A 15 -20.52 -4.36 -13.75
CA PHE A 15 -20.32 -4.92 -12.41
C PHE A 15 -19.03 -5.74 -12.28
N ALA A 16 -18.59 -6.42 -13.34
CA ALA A 16 -17.34 -7.19 -13.33
C ALA A 16 -16.09 -6.29 -13.29
N PHE A 17 -16.13 -5.10 -13.90
CA PHE A 17 -14.99 -4.17 -13.89
C PHE A 17 -14.86 -3.38 -12.58
N ALA A 18 -15.96 -3.12 -11.87
CA ALA A 18 -15.96 -2.31 -10.65
C ALA A 18 -15.25 -2.97 -9.45
N GLN A 19 -14.94 -4.27 -9.50
CA GLN A 19 -14.28 -4.99 -8.40
C GLN A 19 -12.75 -5.00 -8.48
N ALA A 20 -12.15 -4.41 -9.52
CA ALA A 20 -10.70 -4.51 -9.76
C ALA A 20 -9.86 -3.43 -9.06
N ASP A 21 -10.45 -2.55 -8.24
CA ASP A 21 -9.77 -1.35 -7.76
C ASP A 21 -9.39 -1.37 -6.28
N GLU A 22 -9.33 -2.55 -5.65
CA GLU A 22 -9.04 -2.68 -4.22
C GLU A 22 -7.95 -3.73 -3.92
N CYS A 23 -7.03 -3.39 -3.01
CA CYS A 23 -6.07 -4.30 -2.41
C CYS A 23 -6.54 -4.71 -1.01
N LYS A 24 -6.46 -6.00 -0.69
CA LYS A 24 -6.64 -6.52 0.67
C LYS A 24 -5.27 -6.83 1.28
N ILE A 25 -4.86 -6.03 2.26
CA ILE A 25 -3.56 -6.12 2.91
C ILE A 25 -3.77 -6.23 4.41
N ASP A 26 -3.40 -7.36 5.01
CA ASP A 26 -3.46 -7.59 6.47
C ASP A 26 -4.84 -7.28 7.10
N GLY A 27 -5.93 -7.60 6.40
CA GLY A 27 -7.30 -7.31 6.82
C GLY A 27 -7.80 -5.90 6.50
N HIS A 28 -6.95 -5.03 5.94
CA HIS A 28 -7.31 -3.69 5.47
C HIS A 28 -7.62 -3.67 3.98
N VAL A 29 -8.66 -2.93 3.59
CA VAL A 29 -9.00 -2.67 2.19
C VAL A 29 -8.44 -1.29 1.82
N VAL A 30 -7.57 -1.25 0.82
CA VAL A 30 -6.89 -0.04 0.33
C VAL A 30 -7.24 0.13 -1.13
N LYS A 31 -7.67 1.31 -1.57
CA LYS A 31 -8.01 1.52 -2.98
C LYS A 31 -6.75 1.65 -3.83
N VAL A 32 -6.86 1.30 -5.11
CA VAL A 32 -5.78 1.50 -6.08
C VAL A 32 -5.34 2.97 -6.08
N GLY A 33 -4.03 3.18 -5.98
CA GLY A 33 -3.40 4.48 -5.88
C GLY A 33 -3.21 4.99 -4.45
N GLU A 34 -3.96 4.47 -3.47
CA GLU A 34 -3.81 4.87 -2.07
C GLU A 34 -2.60 4.21 -1.41
N THR A 35 -2.03 4.93 -0.45
CA THR A 35 -0.97 4.44 0.44
C THR A 35 -1.52 4.20 1.84
N TYR A 36 -1.02 3.14 2.48
CA TYR A 36 -1.40 2.73 3.82
C TYR A 36 -0.15 2.36 4.63
N SER A 37 -0.03 2.94 5.83
CA SER A 37 0.99 2.54 6.80
C SER A 37 0.42 1.45 7.71
N LEU A 38 1.08 0.29 7.77
CA LEU A 38 0.65 -0.81 8.63
C LEU A 38 0.89 -0.45 10.11
N PRO A 39 -0.13 -0.53 10.98
CA PRO A 39 0.04 -0.26 12.41
C PRO A 39 1.14 -1.13 13.02
N GLY A 40 2.07 -0.50 13.75
CA GLY A 40 3.19 -1.21 14.39
C GLY A 40 4.33 -1.62 13.45
N LYS A 41 4.27 -1.27 12.15
CA LYS A 41 5.37 -1.48 11.20
C LYS A 41 5.83 -0.15 10.61
N CYS A 42 7.14 -0.01 10.45
CA CYS A 42 7.72 1.13 9.75
C CYS A 42 7.81 0.86 8.24
N SER A 43 6.64 0.82 7.60
CA SER A 43 6.53 0.56 6.15
C SER A 43 5.27 1.21 5.59
N GLU A 44 5.37 1.70 4.36
CA GLU A 44 4.24 2.23 3.59
C GLU A 44 3.91 1.24 2.47
N ILE A 45 2.64 0.87 2.34
CA ILE A 45 2.16 0.01 1.27
C ILE A 45 1.32 0.82 0.31
N GLN A 46 1.60 0.73 -0.97
CA GLN A 46 0.81 1.33 -2.04
C GLN A 46 0.04 0.23 -2.79
N CYS A 47 -1.26 0.42 -2.95
CA CYS A 47 -2.07 -0.46 -3.77
C CYS A 47 -1.94 -0.09 -5.26
N ASN A 48 -1.53 -1.04 -6.10
CA ASN A 48 -1.37 -0.84 -7.55
C ASN A 48 -2.45 -1.55 -8.37
N GLY A 49 -3.20 -2.47 -7.78
CA GLY A 49 -4.22 -3.26 -8.47
C GLY A 49 -4.69 -4.46 -7.63
N PRO A 50 -5.61 -5.28 -8.16
CA PRO A 50 -6.02 -6.50 -7.48
C PRO A 50 -4.80 -7.38 -7.19
N GLU A 51 -4.59 -7.73 -5.93
CA GLU A 51 -3.45 -8.54 -5.47
C GLU A 51 -2.06 -7.95 -5.79
N SER A 52 -1.99 -6.70 -6.25
CA SER A 52 -0.75 -6.02 -6.62
C SER A 52 -0.50 -4.84 -5.69
N PHE A 53 0.58 -4.91 -4.92
CA PHE A 53 1.00 -3.84 -4.03
C PHE A 53 2.51 -3.64 -4.08
N SER A 54 2.95 -2.43 -3.74
CA SER A 54 4.35 -2.11 -3.51
C SER A 54 4.55 -1.72 -2.06
N ALA A 55 5.60 -2.23 -1.43
CA ALA A 55 5.97 -1.85 -0.06
C ALA A 55 7.25 -1.02 -0.08
N LYS A 56 7.23 0.12 0.60
CA LYS A 56 8.43 0.90 0.95
C LYS A 56 8.82 0.56 2.38
N THR A 57 10.07 0.18 2.56
CA THR A 57 10.69 -0.09 3.86
C THR A 57 11.84 0.88 4.08
N CYS A 58 12.31 0.97 5.32
CA CYS A 58 13.48 1.79 5.64
C CYS A 58 14.73 1.33 4.88
N PRO A 59 15.62 2.28 4.54
CA PRO A 59 16.91 1.95 3.94
C PRO A 59 17.77 1.15 4.93
N ALA A 60 18.49 0.15 4.41
CA ALA A 60 19.49 -0.57 5.17
C ALA A 60 20.79 0.26 5.22
N GLU A 61 20.83 1.26 6.08
CA GLU A 61 22.00 2.11 6.24
C GLU A 61 23.01 1.50 7.23
N GLN A 62 24.29 1.56 6.87
CA GLN A 62 25.39 1.28 7.78
C GLN A 62 26.32 2.50 7.79
N SER A 63 26.60 3.06 8.96
CA SER A 63 27.54 4.18 9.07
C SER A 63 28.97 3.68 9.20
N LEU A 64 29.85 4.15 8.32
CA LEU A 64 31.31 3.94 8.41
C LEU A 64 31.98 4.85 9.46
N LYS A 65 31.27 5.86 9.97
CA LYS A 65 31.74 6.82 10.98
C LYS A 65 30.99 6.61 12.30
N ASN A 66 31.54 7.14 13.40
CA ASN A 66 30.87 7.19 14.72
C ASN A 66 29.72 8.23 14.72
N CYS A 67 28.71 8.03 13.87
CA CYS A 67 27.51 8.84 13.83
C CYS A 67 26.50 8.33 14.85
N LYS A 68 25.68 9.24 15.38
CA LYS A 68 24.65 8.88 16.35
C LYS A 68 23.51 8.15 15.63
N LEU A 69 23.26 6.90 15.99
CA LEU A 69 22.10 6.15 15.50
C LEU A 69 20.85 6.56 16.28
N THR A 70 19.86 7.13 15.59
CA THR A 70 18.49 7.16 16.08
C THR A 70 17.81 5.87 15.65
N PRO A 71 17.33 5.04 16.59
CA PRO A 71 16.69 3.77 16.26
C PRO A 71 15.32 3.97 15.60
N GLN A 72 14.80 2.90 15.01
CA GLN A 72 13.44 2.86 14.46
C GLN A 72 12.39 3.15 15.54
N ASP A 73 11.40 3.97 15.22
CA ASP A 73 10.31 4.37 16.11
C ASP A 73 8.95 4.08 15.47
N ASN A 74 8.39 2.90 15.75
CA ASN A 74 7.10 2.45 15.22
C ASN A 74 5.90 3.25 15.74
N SER A 75 6.09 4.23 16.66
CA SER A 75 5.03 5.15 17.05
C SER A 75 4.76 6.25 16.02
N LYS A 76 5.66 6.41 15.04
CA LYS A 76 5.59 7.42 13.98
C LYS A 76 5.17 6.83 12.63
N PRO A 77 4.61 7.64 11.72
CA PRO A 77 4.36 7.20 10.35
C PRO A 77 5.65 7.02 9.55
N PHE A 78 5.61 6.21 8.48
CA PHE A 78 6.68 6.20 7.49
C PHE A 78 6.72 7.54 6.74
N PRO A 79 7.91 8.10 6.42
CA PRO A 79 9.26 7.61 6.68
C PRO A 79 9.86 8.03 8.04
N GLU A 80 9.13 8.78 8.88
CA GLU A 80 9.66 9.32 10.14
C GLU A 80 10.00 8.25 11.19
N CYS A 81 9.37 7.08 11.10
CA CYS A 81 9.69 5.93 11.93
C CYS A 81 11.04 5.28 11.60
N CYS A 82 11.67 5.62 10.47
CA CYS A 82 12.89 4.92 10.04
C CYS A 82 14.11 5.25 10.90
N PRO A 83 15.01 4.27 11.11
CA PRO A 83 16.29 4.53 11.74
C PRO A 83 17.09 5.51 10.87
N ARG A 84 17.83 6.41 11.52
CA ARG A 84 18.65 7.42 10.84
C ARG A 84 19.96 7.65 11.58
N TYR A 85 21.03 7.83 10.82
CA TYR A 85 22.30 8.26 11.36
C TYR A 85 22.40 9.79 11.31
N GLU A 86 22.65 10.40 12.45
CA GLU A 86 23.01 11.82 12.55
C GLU A 86 24.53 11.93 12.58
N CYS A 87 25.08 12.28 11.42
CA CYS A 87 26.42 12.80 11.21
C CYS A 87 26.28 14.30 10.87
#